data_AF-A0A2N0RR24-F1
#
_entry.id   AF-A0A2N0RR24-F1
#
_cell.length_a   1.000
_cell.length_b   1.000
_cell.length_c   1.000
_cell.angle_alpha   90.00
_cell.angle_beta   90.00
_cell.angle_gamma   90.00
#
_symmetry.space_group_name_H-M   'P 1'
#
loop_
_entity.id
_entity.type
_entity.pdbx_description
1 polymer ?
#
loop_
_entity_poly.entity_id
_entity_poly.type
_entity_poly.pdbx_seq_one_letter_code
_entity_poly.pdbx_strand_id
1 'polypeptide(L)'
;MVRLTFLFPKDKKFHEELKEKVFNDFGSEAEEAVKMIKSLIISDLLRTNANFLQREDFRPLPADANLAVWYVNKGRPPTEGEGYKKPRRIRQ
;
A
#
# COMPACT_ATOMS: atom_id res chain seq x y z
N MET A 1 12.86 14.65 5.28
CA MET A 1 12.90 13.24 5.73
C MET A 1 11.65 12.55 5.22
N VAL A 2 11.79 11.45 4.46
CA VAL A 2 10.66 10.73 3.85
C VAL A 2 9.99 9.86 4.90
N ARG A 3 8.65 9.87 4.95
CA ARG A 3 7.83 9.06 5.85
C ARG A 3 6.88 8.22 5.02
N LEU A 4 6.91 6.91 5.22
CA LEU A 4 6.21 5.97 4.35
C LEU A 4 5.45 4.92 5.15
N THR A 5 4.35 4.46 4.56
CA THR A 5 3.65 3.26 4.98
C THR A 5 3.61 2.30 3.80
N PHE A 6 4.07 1.07 4.02
CA PHE A 6 4.00 -0.01 3.04
C PHE A 6 2.90 -1.00 3.41
N LEU A 7 2.04 -1.28 2.44
CA LEU A 7 1.00 -2.30 2.54
C LEU A 7 1.51 -3.58 1.89
N PHE A 8 1.83 -4.59 2.70
CA PHE A 8 2.25 -5.91 2.25
C PHE A 8 1.03 -6.82 2.06
N PRO A 9 0.63 -7.15 0.82
CA PRO A 9 -0.51 -8.04 0.59
C PRO A 9 -0.17 -9.46 1.02
N LYS A 10 -1.09 -10.16 1.69
CA LYS A 10 -0.91 -11.59 2.00
C LYS A 10 -1.45 -12.50 0.89
N ASP A 11 -2.28 -11.96 0.00
CA ASP A 11 -2.88 -12.69 -1.12
C ASP A 11 -1.80 -13.22 -2.09
N LYS A 12 -1.64 -14.54 -2.16
CA LYS A 12 -0.67 -15.19 -3.06
C LYS A 12 -0.96 -14.88 -4.52
N LYS A 13 -2.25 -14.79 -4.90
CA LYS A 13 -2.64 -14.49 -6.29
C LYS A 13 -2.20 -13.09 -6.70
N PHE A 14 -2.24 -12.13 -5.78
CA PHE A 14 -1.74 -10.78 -6.05
C PHE A 14 -0.23 -10.80 -6.34
N HIS A 15 0.55 -11.57 -5.58
CA HIS A 15 2.00 -11.68 -5.81
C HIS A 15 2.34 -12.38 -7.12
N GLU A 16 1.58 -13.42 -7.48
CA GLU A 16 1.74 -14.12 -8.76
C GLU A 16 1.41 -13.19 -9.93
N GLU A 17 0.26 -12.51 -9.89
CA GLU A 17 -0.15 -11.52 -10.89
C GLU A 17 0.87 -10.37 -11.03
N LEU A 18 1.35 -9.83 -9.90
CA LEU A 18 2.34 -8.77 -9.94
C LEU A 18 3.66 -9.26 -10.57
N LYS A 19 4.10 -10.47 -10.25
CA LYS A 19 5.31 -11.05 -10.86
C LYS A 19 5.12 -11.24 -12.35
N GLU A 20 4.00 -11.82 -12.77
CA GLU A 20 3.69 -12.00 -14.20
C GLU A 20 3.78 -10.66 -14.94
N LYS A 21 3.08 -9.63 -14.46
CA LYS A 21 3.08 -8.30 -15.10
C LYS A 21 4.44 -7.58 -15.09
N VAL A 22 5.26 -7.80 -14.06
CA VAL A 22 6.62 -7.22 -13.99
C VAL A 22 7.57 -7.88 -14.99
N PHE A 23 7.43 -9.19 -15.22
CA PHE A 23 8.33 -9.97 -16.06
C PHE A 23 7.79 -10.25 -17.46
N ASN A 24 6.59 -9.75 -17.80
CA ASN A 24 6.05 -9.84 -19.15
C ASN A 24 6.60 -8.70 -20.01
N ASP A 25 7.07 -9.02 -21.23
CA ASP A 25 7.75 -8.07 -22.12
C ASP A 25 6.80 -7.10 -22.85
N PHE A 26 5.50 -7.15 -22.55
CA PHE A 26 4.50 -6.24 -23.10
C PHE A 26 4.44 -4.94 -22.30
N GLY A 27 4.78 -3.81 -22.93
CA GLY A 27 4.91 -2.51 -22.26
C GLY A 27 3.68 -2.04 -21.45
N SER A 28 2.46 -2.45 -21.82
CA SER A 28 1.24 -2.11 -21.07
C SER A 28 1.14 -2.81 -19.71
N GLU A 29 1.66 -4.03 -19.59
CA GLU A 29 1.62 -4.79 -18.34
C GLU A 29 2.62 -4.25 -17.31
N ALA A 30 3.77 -3.77 -17.77
CA ALA A 30 4.76 -3.12 -16.91
C ALA A 30 4.18 -1.84 -16.28
N GLU A 31 3.39 -1.05 -17.02
CA GLU A 31 2.70 0.12 -16.46
C GLU A 31 1.66 -0.26 -15.41
N GLU A 32 0.92 -1.35 -15.62
CA GLU A 32 -0.01 -1.88 -14.62
C GLU A 32 0.72 -2.36 -13.37
N ALA A 33 1.84 -3.06 -13.51
CA ALA A 33 2.67 -3.45 -12.38
C ALA A 33 3.15 -2.23 -11.57
N VAL A 34 3.53 -1.14 -12.24
CA VAL A 34 3.89 0.11 -11.58
C VAL A 34 2.71 0.70 -10.82
N LYS A 35 1.49 0.68 -11.38
CA LYS A 35 0.27 1.12 -10.67
C LYS A 35 -0.02 0.26 -9.44
N MET A 36 0.13 -1.06 -9.57
CA MET A 36 -0.01 -2.00 -8.45
C MET A 36 1.00 -1.71 -7.34
N ILE A 37 2.28 -1.49 -7.67
CA ILE A 37 3.29 -1.16 -6.65
C ILE A 37 2.99 0.18 -5.99
N LYS A 38 2.58 1.19 -6.76
CA LYS A 38 2.21 2.51 -6.22
C LYS A 38 1.04 2.43 -5.25
N SER A 39 0.05 1.58 -5.48
CA SER A 39 -1.09 1.42 -4.55
C SER A 39 -0.70 0.80 -3.21
N LEU A 40 0.43 0.09 -3.14
CA LEU A 40 0.98 -0.45 -1.89
C LEU A 40 1.71 0.60 -1.05
N ILE A 41 1.99 1.78 -1.60
CA ILE A 41 2.82 2.80 -0.96
C ILE A 41 1.96 4.02 -0.59
N ILE A 42 1.89 4.31 0.70
CA ILE A 42 1.27 5.54 1.20
C ILE A 42 2.38 6.48 1.65
N SER A 43 2.40 7.68 1.07
CA SER A 43 3.35 8.75 1.40
C SER A 43 3.00 9.48 2.71
N ASP A 44 2.66 8.72 3.75
CA ASP A 44 2.46 9.19 5.12
C ASP A 44 2.76 8.06 6.11
N LEU A 45 2.80 8.40 7.40
CA LEU A 45 3.15 7.45 8.46
C LEU A 45 1.91 7.02 9.25
N LEU A 46 1.29 5.92 8.85
CA LEU A 46 0.12 5.33 9.48
C LEU A 46 0.59 4.24 10.46
N ARG A 47 0.80 4.59 11.73
CA ARG A 47 1.38 3.67 12.73
C ARG A 47 0.37 2.87 13.53
N THR A 48 -0.90 3.26 13.48
CA THR A 48 -1.91 2.75 14.41
C THR A 48 -3.13 2.24 13.66
N ASN A 49 -3.82 1.27 14.25
CA ASN A 49 -5.06 0.75 13.68
C ASN A 49 -6.12 1.86 13.53
N ALA A 50 -6.06 2.93 14.32
CA ALA A 50 -6.95 4.08 14.19
C ALA A 50 -6.81 4.81 12.84
N ASN A 51 -5.71 4.59 12.11
CA ASN A 51 -5.50 5.12 10.77
C ASN A 51 -6.31 4.38 9.68
N PHE A 52 -6.89 3.21 9.98
CA PHE A 52 -7.63 2.39 9.03
C PHE A 52 -9.10 2.23 9.48
N LEU A 53 -10.04 2.40 8.55
CA LEU A 53 -11.47 2.23 8.81
C LEU A 53 -11.82 0.76 9.09
N GLN A 54 -11.24 -0.17 8.32
CA GLN A 54 -11.46 -1.61 8.41
C GLN A 54 -10.27 -2.30 9.07
N ARG A 55 -10.16 -2.16 10.40
CA ARG A 55 -8.97 -2.56 11.18
C ARG A 55 -8.65 -4.05 11.09
N GLU A 56 -9.64 -4.89 10.90
CA GLU A 56 -9.49 -6.35 10.84
C GLU A 56 -8.73 -6.83 9.59
N ASP A 57 -8.75 -6.01 8.55
CA ASP A 57 -8.10 -6.31 7.27
C ASP A 57 -6.61 -5.95 7.28
N PHE A 58 -6.13 -5.23 8.30
CA PHE A 58 -4.74 -4.77 8.39
C PHE A 58 -4.10 -5.20 9.70
N ARG A 59 -2.92 -5.84 9.62
CA ARG A 59 -2.12 -6.19 10.81
C ARG A 59 -0.79 -5.42 10.80
N PRO A 60 -0.44 -4.69 11.88
CA PRO A 60 0.83 -3.98 11.91
C PRO A 60 2.00 -4.96 11.99
N LEU A 61 3.08 -4.61 11.30
CA LEU A 61 4.37 -5.26 11.36
C LEU A 61 5.40 -4.38 12.09
N PRO A 62 6.53 -4.95 12.56
CA PRO A 62 7.63 -4.16 13.09
C PRO A 62 8.03 -3.04 12.11
N ALA A 63 8.18 -1.84 12.66
CA ALA A 63 8.29 -0.60 11.94
C ALA A 63 9.45 0.23 12.51
N ASP A 64 10.02 1.10 11.69
CA ASP A 64 11.08 2.04 12.08
C ASP A 64 10.49 3.44 12.31
N ALA A 65 11.27 4.38 12.81
CA ALA A 65 10.87 5.75 13.09
C ALA A 65 10.25 6.49 11.88
N ASN A 66 10.54 6.08 10.65
CA ASN A 66 9.99 6.71 9.44
C ASN A 66 9.30 5.75 8.47
N LEU A 67 9.12 4.50 8.87
CA LEU A 67 8.52 3.46 8.04
C LEU A 67 7.50 2.68 8.85
N ALA A 68 6.24 2.65 8.42
CA ALA A 68 5.23 1.73 8.92
C ALA A 68 5.00 0.61 7.89
N VAL A 69 4.79 -0.62 8.36
CA VAL A 69 4.49 -1.76 7.49
C VAL A 69 3.24 -2.46 7.99
N TRP A 70 2.34 -2.83 7.08
CA TRP A 70 1.08 -3.49 7.39
C TRP A 70 0.89 -4.71 6.51
N TYR A 71 0.48 -5.84 7.10
CA TYR A 71 -0.12 -6.92 6.33
C TYR A 71 -1.54 -6.54 5.91
N VAL A 72 -1.85 -6.69 4.64
CA VAL A 72 -3.22 -6.65 4.11
C VAL A 72 -3.75 -8.07 4.04
N ASN A 73 -4.62 -8.44 4.99
CA ASN A 73 -5.18 -9.79 5.13
C ASN A 73 -6.34 -10.04 4.16
N LYS A 74 -7.12 -9.01 3.84
CA LYS A 74 -8.25 -9.08 2.91
C LYS A 74 -8.30 -7.83 2.04
N GLY A 75 -8.83 -8.00 0.84
CA GLY A 75 -8.92 -6.94 -0.16
C GLY A 75 -7.60 -6.65 -0.87
N ARG A 76 -7.66 -5.71 -1.81
CA ARG A 76 -6.50 -5.20 -2.56
C ARG A 76 -6.51 -3.67 -2.47
N PRO A 77 -5.37 -3.01 -2.26
CA PRO A 77 -5.31 -1.56 -2.36
C PRO A 77 -5.77 -1.14 -3.76
N PRO A 78 -6.68 -0.15 -3.87
CA PRO A 78 -7.21 0.27 -5.15
C PRO A 78 -6.08 0.81 -6.04
N THR A 79 -6.02 0.31 -7.27
CA THR A 79 -5.05 0.73 -8.30
C THR A 79 -5.54 1.95 -9.08
N GLU A 80 -6.83 2.25 -9.01
CA GLU A 80 -7.50 3.37 -9.66
C GLU A 80 -8.30 4.18 -8.62
N GLY A 81 -8.45 5.48 -8.87
CA GLY A 81 -9.16 6.40 -7.98
C GLY A 81 -8.29 7.53 -7.41
N GLU A 82 -8.87 8.38 -6.57
CA GLU A 82 -8.11 9.44 -5.91
C GLU A 82 -7.09 8.85 -4.94
N GLY A 83 -5.83 9.22 -5.11
CA GLY A 83 -4.76 8.83 -4.21
C GLY A 83 -5.00 9.35 -2.78
N TYR A 84 -4.30 8.74 -1.82
CA TYR A 84 -4.39 9.11 -0.42
C TYR A 84 -4.20 10.63 -0.22
N LYS A 85 -5.22 11.30 0.32
CA LYS A 85 -5.14 12.69 0.75
C LYS A 85 -4.79 12.74 2.22
N LYS A 86 -3.59 13.24 2.53
CA LYS A 86 -3.13 13.46 3.89
C LYS A 86 -4.13 14.36 4.65
N PRO A 87 -4.55 14.00 5.89
CA PRO A 87 -5.40 14.87 6.68
C PRO A 87 -4.72 16.22 6.91
N ARG A 88 -5.44 17.31 6.63
CA ARG A 88 -4.96 18.67 6.91
C ARG A 88 -4.76 18.79 8.42
N ARG A 89 -3.56 19.18 8.86
CA ARG A 89 -3.33 19.58 10.25
C ARG A 89 -4.29 20.73 10.55
N ILE A 90 -5.34 20.46 11.32
CA ILE A 90 -6.12 21.52 11.96
C ILE A 90 -5.17 22.10 13.00
N ARG A 91 -4.69 23.33 12.78
CA ARG A 91 -4.01 24.09 13.84
C ARG A 91 -5.06 24.34 14.91
N GLN A 92 -4.96 23.65 16.04
CA GLN A 92 -5.58 24.11 17.29
C GLN A 92 -4.74 25.27 17.82
#